data_AF-A0A6V8CX14-F1
#
_entry.id   AF-A0A6V8CX14-F1
#
_cell.length_a   1.000
_cell.length_b   1.000
_cell.length_c   1.000
_cell.angle_alpha   90.00
_cell.angle_beta   90.00
_cell.angle_gamma   90.00
#
_symmetry.space_group_name_H-M   'P 1'
#
loop_
_entity.id
_entity.type
_entity.pdbx_description
1 polymer ?
#
loop_
_entity_poly.entity_id
_entity_poly.type
_entity_poly.pdbx_seq_one_letter_code
_entity_poly.pdbx_strand_id
1 'polypeptide(L)'
;SSNRLTSRSLYLGFLGKVIGNMLFFTTLFIVIPMLGGGFGNAPSFGEMLVRDLANSRGFTDILYEYAWVFTGLMMPLPFAFEGMMFAYAAMKDTVLGIDSKLRKTFRNSIFTGLGAISFLVGSELMESLIGFGALGGIFLGAGILVVRKPIISSLDRFSNKIIPTALDDVENAYLQAYSASGADGVITEAERRILLATADALNISHERAAELEDGFDPKVADNTPQVATEPTTVQQWTDEAGHTWRSMDDGTIMWWNGTDWQQV
;
A
#
# COMPACT_ATOMS: atom_id res chain seq x y z
N SER A 1 -18.31 -6.32 -6.98
CA SER A 1 -17.43 -5.49 -7.85
C SER A 1 -16.09 -5.12 -7.19
N SER A 2 -15.72 -5.72 -6.04
CA SER A 2 -14.50 -5.40 -5.26
C SER A 2 -13.17 -5.56 -6.04
N ASN A 3 -13.00 -6.65 -6.81
CA ASN A 3 -11.76 -6.91 -7.58
C ASN A 3 -11.38 -5.80 -8.59
N ARG A 4 -12.34 -4.99 -9.07
CA ARG A 4 -12.09 -3.85 -9.97
C ARG A 4 -11.56 -2.61 -9.23
N LEU A 5 -11.83 -2.49 -7.93
CA LEU A 5 -11.44 -1.33 -7.12
C LEU A 5 -10.00 -1.48 -6.59
N THR A 6 -9.60 -2.69 -6.19
CA THR A 6 -8.24 -2.95 -5.70
C THR A 6 -7.19 -2.91 -6.81
N SER A 7 -7.51 -3.48 -7.97
CA SER A 7 -6.65 -3.37 -9.15
C SER A 7 -6.45 -1.91 -9.57
N ARG A 8 -7.48 -1.06 -9.41
CA ARG A 8 -7.41 0.37 -9.70
C ARG A 8 -6.53 1.15 -8.73
N SER A 9 -6.60 0.90 -7.42
CA SER A 9 -5.75 1.58 -6.44
C SER A 9 -4.28 1.19 -6.60
N LEU A 10 -3.99 -0.09 -6.85
CA LEU A 10 -2.65 -0.58 -7.14
C LEU A 10 -2.10 0.04 -8.43
N TYR A 11 -2.91 0.09 -9.48
CA TYR A 11 -2.57 0.74 -10.74
C TYR A 11 -2.33 2.24 -10.56
N LEU A 12 -3.16 2.94 -9.80
CA LEU A 12 -2.97 4.36 -9.50
C LEU A 12 -1.64 4.59 -8.77
N GLY A 13 -1.31 3.77 -7.77
CA GLY A 13 -0.05 3.84 -7.04
C GLY A 13 1.16 3.68 -7.96
N PHE A 14 1.14 2.67 -8.83
CA PHE A 14 2.20 2.45 -9.80
C PHE A 14 2.30 3.58 -10.84
N LEU A 15 1.16 4.05 -11.36
CA LEU A 15 1.09 5.16 -12.29
C LEU A 15 1.68 6.44 -11.68
N GLY A 16 1.33 6.76 -10.44
CA GLY A 16 1.86 7.91 -9.71
C GLY A 16 3.38 7.81 -9.51
N LYS A 17 3.89 6.62 -9.20
CA LYS A 17 5.34 6.39 -9.11
C LYS A 17 6.04 6.60 -10.45
N VAL A 18 5.50 6.08 -11.54
CA VAL A 18 6.08 6.25 -12.87
C VAL A 18 6.12 7.72 -13.25
N ILE A 19 5.01 8.44 -13.06
CA ILE A 19 4.94 9.89 -13.35
C ILE A 19 5.95 10.66 -12.49
N GLY A 20 5.98 10.40 -11.19
CA GLY A 20 6.89 11.06 -10.26
C GLY A 20 8.37 10.79 -10.57
N ASN A 21 8.72 9.54 -10.88
CA ASN A 21 10.08 9.17 -11.30
C ASN A 21 10.45 9.77 -12.66
N MET A 22 9.52 9.82 -13.61
CA MET A 22 9.76 10.48 -14.90
C MET A 22 10.03 11.97 -14.72
N LEU A 23 9.29 12.64 -13.84
CA LEU A 23 9.55 14.04 -13.47
C LEU A 23 10.92 14.19 -12.80
N PHE A 24 11.25 13.33 -11.83
CA PHE A 24 12.55 13.33 -11.16
C PHE A 24 13.71 13.19 -12.16
N PHE A 25 13.66 12.19 -13.06
CA PHE A 25 14.70 11.98 -14.07
C PHE A 25 14.74 13.10 -15.10
N THR A 26 13.60 13.69 -15.46
CA THR A 26 13.56 14.87 -16.34
C THR A 26 14.25 16.07 -15.68
N THR A 27 13.98 16.32 -14.40
CA THR A 27 14.66 17.41 -13.68
C THR A 27 16.16 17.14 -13.57
N LEU A 28 16.55 15.91 -13.23
CA LEU A 28 17.95 15.52 -13.02
C LEU A 28 18.77 15.52 -14.32
N PHE A 29 18.23 15.00 -15.42
CA PHE A 29 18.98 14.78 -16.66
C PHE A 29 18.69 15.82 -17.75
N ILE A 30 17.67 16.66 -17.61
CA ILE A 30 17.35 17.68 -18.63
C ILE A 30 17.44 19.08 -18.01
N VAL A 31 16.65 19.35 -16.97
CA VAL A 31 16.53 20.71 -16.39
C VAL A 31 17.84 21.16 -15.74
N ILE A 32 18.42 20.34 -14.86
CA ILE A 32 19.66 20.66 -14.16
C ILE A 32 20.83 20.86 -15.13
N PRO A 33 21.10 19.96 -16.10
CA PRO A 33 22.15 20.17 -17.10
C PRO A 33 21.94 21.42 -17.95
N MET A 34 20.69 21.74 -18.31
CA MET A 34 20.35 22.94 -19.10
C MET A 34 20.63 24.23 -18.33
N LEU A 35 20.39 24.24 -17.00
CA LEU A 35 20.61 25.41 -16.15
C LEU A 35 22.06 25.51 -15.63
N GLY A 36 22.72 24.37 -15.40
CA GLY A 36 24.05 24.24 -14.79
C GLY A 36 25.22 24.16 -15.78
N GLY A 37 24.96 24.33 -17.08
CA GLY A 37 26.01 24.34 -18.11
C GLY A 37 26.55 22.96 -18.50
N GLY A 38 25.82 21.88 -18.25
CA GLY A 38 26.19 20.52 -18.66
C GLY A 38 25.89 19.42 -17.65
N PHE A 39 26.00 18.16 -18.09
CA PHE A 39 25.84 16.99 -17.24
C PHE A 39 27.01 16.87 -16.25
N GLY A 40 26.70 16.55 -14.99
CA GLY A 40 27.71 16.29 -13.95
C GLY A 40 28.17 17.52 -13.15
N ASN A 41 27.68 18.71 -13.49
CA ASN A 41 27.87 19.91 -12.68
C ASN A 41 26.88 19.89 -11.52
N ALA A 42 27.09 19.02 -10.53
CA ALA A 42 26.37 19.07 -9.26
C ALA A 42 27.09 20.03 -8.32
N PRO A 43 26.40 21.02 -7.72
CA PRO A 43 27.05 21.97 -6.84
C PRO A 43 27.39 21.24 -5.55
N SER A 44 28.63 21.39 -5.11
CA SER A 44 28.99 20.97 -3.77
C SER A 44 28.29 21.84 -2.74
N PHE A 45 28.11 21.33 -1.51
CA PHE A 45 27.53 22.12 -0.42
C PHE A 45 28.33 23.41 -0.15
N GLY A 46 29.66 23.37 -0.30
CA GLY A 46 30.52 24.55 -0.17
C GLY A 46 30.30 25.59 -1.27
N GLU A 47 30.15 25.16 -2.52
CA GLU A 47 29.82 26.06 -3.64
C GLU A 47 28.45 26.69 -3.45
N MET A 48 27.46 25.94 -2.96
CA MET A 48 26.12 26.46 -2.69
C MET A 48 26.15 27.55 -1.60
N LEU A 49 26.90 27.35 -0.52
CA LEU A 49 27.08 28.37 0.53
C LEU A 49 27.83 29.62 0.05
N VAL A 50 28.86 29.46 -0.77
CA VAL A 50 29.62 30.59 -1.34
C VAL A 50 28.75 31.38 -2.32
N ARG A 51 27.98 30.68 -3.17
CA ARG A 51 27.02 31.29 -4.08
C ARG A 51 25.88 31.96 -3.33
N ASP A 52 25.51 31.42 -2.17
CA ASP A 52 24.52 32.02 -1.31
C ASP A 52 24.95 33.39 -0.74
N LEU A 53 26.25 33.53 -0.49
CA LEU A 53 26.90 34.75 0.03
C LEU A 53 27.20 35.80 -1.05
N ALA A 54 27.06 35.46 -2.33
CA ALA A 54 27.34 36.37 -3.43
C ALA A 54 26.24 37.44 -3.56
N ASN A 55 26.65 38.71 -3.65
CA ASN A 55 25.76 39.88 -3.56
C ASN A 55 24.90 40.13 -4.83
N SER A 56 25.05 39.31 -5.87
CA SER A 56 24.25 39.38 -7.09
C SER A 56 24.13 38.00 -7.71
N ARG A 57 22.91 37.43 -7.72
CA ARG A 57 22.62 36.17 -8.41
C ARG A 57 21.91 36.46 -9.73
N GLY A 58 22.34 35.80 -10.80
CA GLY A 58 21.58 35.78 -12.04
C GLY A 58 20.29 34.96 -11.85
N PHE A 59 19.27 35.24 -12.67
CA PHE A 59 18.01 34.48 -12.63
C PHE A 59 18.23 32.97 -12.85
N THR A 60 19.14 32.60 -13.76
CA THR A 60 19.52 31.21 -14.05
C THR A 60 20.14 30.51 -12.84
N ASP A 61 20.94 31.24 -12.05
CA ASP A 61 21.60 30.70 -10.86
C ASP A 61 20.56 30.32 -9.79
N ILE A 62 19.59 31.20 -9.59
CA ILE A 62 18.46 31.00 -8.67
C ILE A 62 17.65 29.77 -9.10
N LEU A 63 17.28 29.67 -10.38
CA LEU A 63 16.52 28.52 -10.89
C LEU A 63 17.28 27.20 -10.75
N TYR A 64 18.59 27.22 -10.97
CA TYR A 64 19.44 26.04 -10.84
C TYR A 64 19.48 25.54 -9.39
N GLU A 65 19.65 26.43 -8.41
CA GLU A 65 19.62 26.07 -6.98
C GLU A 65 18.26 25.48 -6.58
N TYR A 66 17.16 26.11 -6.97
CA TYR A 66 15.82 25.58 -6.70
C TYR A 66 15.57 24.23 -7.40
N ALA A 67 16.09 24.01 -8.61
CA ALA A 67 15.97 22.73 -9.31
C ALA A 67 16.67 21.58 -8.55
N TRP A 68 17.81 21.85 -7.91
CA TRP A 68 18.50 20.87 -7.06
C TRP A 68 17.72 20.56 -5.78
N VAL A 69 17.22 21.58 -5.08
CA VAL A 69 16.37 21.40 -3.89
C VAL A 69 15.10 20.61 -4.25
N PHE A 70 14.46 20.97 -5.36
CA PHE A 70 13.28 20.28 -5.87
C PHE A 70 13.56 18.82 -6.23
N THR A 71 14.70 18.52 -6.86
CA THR A 71 15.11 17.15 -7.19
C THR A 71 15.28 16.29 -5.93
N GLY A 72 15.85 16.85 -4.86
CA GLY A 72 15.94 16.18 -3.56
C GLY A 72 14.56 15.87 -2.96
N LEU A 73 13.62 16.82 -3.05
CA LEU A 73 12.24 16.62 -2.57
C LEU A 73 11.47 15.57 -3.41
N MET A 74 11.72 15.54 -4.71
CA MET A 74 11.07 14.61 -5.65
C MET A 74 11.57 13.16 -5.50
N MET A 75 12.73 12.92 -4.91
CA MET A 75 13.27 11.56 -4.73
C MET A 75 12.33 10.66 -3.86
N PRO A 76 11.88 11.06 -2.66
CA PRO A 76 11.02 10.21 -1.82
C PRO A 76 9.55 10.17 -2.23
N LEU A 77 9.05 11.22 -2.89
CA LEU A 77 7.62 11.42 -3.20
C LEU A 77 6.97 10.24 -3.97
N PRO A 78 7.55 9.73 -5.07
CA PRO A 78 7.01 8.61 -5.84
C PRO A 78 6.86 7.33 -5.00
N PHE A 79 7.84 7.06 -4.13
CA PHE A 79 7.84 5.90 -3.24
C PHE A 79 6.84 6.06 -2.10
N ALA A 80 6.75 7.26 -1.52
CA ALA A 80 5.75 7.57 -0.50
C ALA A 80 4.32 7.41 -1.05
N PHE A 81 4.08 7.90 -2.27
CA PHE A 81 2.79 7.76 -2.93
C PHE A 81 2.43 6.30 -3.22
N GLU A 82 3.37 5.52 -3.78
CA GLU A 82 3.20 4.08 -3.99
C GLU A 82 2.89 3.36 -2.67
N GLY A 83 3.65 3.66 -1.60
CA GLY A 83 3.45 3.09 -0.27
C GLY A 83 2.09 3.43 0.33
N MET A 84 1.65 4.69 0.20
CA MET A 84 0.31 5.12 0.67
C MET A 84 -0.80 4.43 -0.10
N MET A 85 -0.69 4.32 -1.43
CA MET A 85 -1.69 3.62 -2.25
C MET A 85 -1.71 2.12 -1.99
N PHE A 86 -0.55 1.52 -1.68
CA PHE A 86 -0.44 0.12 -1.26
C PHE A 86 -1.07 -0.11 0.11
N ALA A 87 -0.82 0.76 1.08
CA ALA A 87 -1.45 0.71 2.39
C ALA A 87 -2.97 0.90 2.28
N TYR A 88 -3.43 1.84 1.46
CA TYR A 88 -4.85 2.04 1.16
C TYR A 88 -5.47 0.79 0.52
N ALA A 89 -4.82 0.21 -0.49
CA ALA A 89 -5.29 -1.02 -1.12
C ALA A 89 -5.38 -2.17 -0.11
N ALA A 90 -4.36 -2.34 0.73
CA ALA A 90 -4.32 -3.38 1.75
C ALA A 90 -5.44 -3.21 2.80
N MET A 91 -5.67 -1.98 3.30
CA MET A 91 -6.72 -1.71 4.28
C MET A 91 -8.14 -1.83 3.70
N LYS A 92 -8.32 -1.52 2.42
CA LYS A 92 -9.62 -1.69 1.74
C LYS A 92 -9.97 -3.16 1.51
N ASP A 93 -8.95 -3.99 1.40
CA ASP A 93 -9.05 -5.43 1.14
C ASP A 93 -8.99 -6.30 2.41
N THR A 94 -8.74 -5.71 3.59
CA THR A 94 -8.81 -6.44 4.88
C THR A 94 -10.22 -6.85 5.29
N VAL A 95 -11.25 -6.53 4.49
CA VAL A 95 -12.54 -7.22 4.55
C VAL A 95 -12.42 -8.53 3.75
N LEU A 96 -11.99 -9.59 4.44
CA LEU A 96 -11.92 -11.01 4.03
C LEU A 96 -10.59 -11.51 3.39
N GLY A 97 -9.70 -12.09 4.22
CA GLY A 97 -8.81 -13.20 3.84
C GLY A 97 -7.49 -12.94 3.10
N ILE A 98 -7.04 -11.69 2.89
CA ILE A 98 -5.84 -11.40 2.09
C ILE A 98 -4.53 -11.41 2.92
N ASP A 99 -4.62 -11.34 4.25
CA ASP A 99 -3.48 -11.10 5.14
C ASP A 99 -2.44 -12.24 5.16
N SER A 100 -2.89 -13.49 5.04
CA SER A 100 -2.02 -14.68 4.98
C SER A 100 -1.17 -14.76 3.71
N LYS A 101 -1.75 -14.40 2.56
CA LYS A 101 -1.06 -14.34 1.27
C LYS A 101 -0.08 -13.18 1.25
N LEU A 102 -0.46 -12.05 1.85
CA LEU A 102 0.43 -10.91 2.03
C LEU A 102 1.63 -11.28 2.90
N ARG A 103 1.42 -11.97 4.03
CA ARG A 103 2.47 -12.52 4.92
C ARG A 103 3.44 -13.46 4.18
N LYS A 104 2.91 -14.44 3.45
CA LYS A 104 3.71 -15.39 2.66
C LYS A 104 4.54 -14.67 1.59
N THR A 105 3.95 -13.68 0.92
CA THR A 105 4.62 -12.88 -0.11
C THR A 105 5.69 -11.98 0.49
N PHE A 106 5.37 -11.26 1.57
CA PHE A 106 6.27 -10.40 2.32
C PHE A 106 7.48 -11.17 2.84
N ARG A 107 7.26 -12.33 3.46
CA ARG A 107 8.32 -13.24 3.92
C ARG A 107 9.24 -13.67 2.78
N ASN A 108 8.68 -14.10 1.66
CA ASN A 108 9.46 -14.55 0.51
C ASN A 108 10.25 -13.39 -0.12
N SER A 109 9.66 -12.19 -0.20
CA SER A 109 10.31 -10.99 -0.69
C SER A 109 11.44 -10.54 0.22
N ILE A 110 11.25 -10.50 1.54
CA ILE A 110 12.32 -10.16 2.50
C ILE A 110 13.46 -11.17 2.41
N PHE A 111 13.15 -12.47 2.40
CA PHE A 111 14.19 -13.50 2.29
C PHE A 111 15.00 -13.34 1.00
N THR A 112 14.33 -13.09 -0.12
CA THR A 112 14.99 -12.91 -1.42
C THR A 112 15.80 -11.61 -1.46
N GLY A 113 15.25 -10.50 -0.97
CA GLY A 113 15.90 -9.19 -0.96
C GLY A 113 17.12 -9.17 -0.04
N LEU A 114 16.98 -9.60 1.21
CA LEU A 114 18.10 -9.71 2.14
C LEU A 114 19.11 -10.76 1.67
N GLY A 115 18.64 -11.86 1.10
CA GLY A 115 19.50 -12.89 0.51
C GLY A 115 20.35 -12.33 -0.63
N ALA A 116 19.75 -11.56 -1.54
CA ALA A 116 20.45 -10.93 -2.66
C ALA A 116 21.47 -9.88 -2.17
N ILE A 117 21.11 -9.04 -1.21
CA ILE A 117 22.03 -8.06 -0.61
C ILE A 117 23.18 -8.78 0.09
N SER A 118 22.89 -9.80 0.90
CA SER A 118 23.91 -10.58 1.60
C SER A 118 24.83 -11.32 0.63
N PHE A 119 24.28 -11.79 -0.49
CA PHE A 119 25.04 -12.42 -1.57
C PHE A 119 26.02 -11.44 -2.21
N LEU A 120 25.56 -10.23 -2.57
CA LEU A 120 26.41 -9.19 -3.15
C LEU A 120 27.51 -8.73 -2.18
N VAL A 121 27.13 -8.35 -0.96
CA VAL A 121 28.10 -7.91 0.06
C VAL A 121 29.10 -9.01 0.36
N GLY A 122 28.63 -10.25 0.46
CA GLY A 122 29.47 -11.38 0.79
C GLY A 122 30.37 -11.85 -0.37
N SER A 123 29.96 -11.71 -1.63
CA SER A 123 30.85 -11.96 -2.78
C SER A 123 31.99 -10.94 -2.83
N GLU A 124 31.69 -9.66 -2.57
CA GLU A 124 32.69 -8.60 -2.49
C GLU A 124 33.65 -8.82 -1.30
N LEU A 125 33.15 -9.21 -0.13
CA LEU A 125 33.99 -9.54 1.02
C LEU A 125 34.91 -10.74 0.76
N MET A 126 34.40 -11.79 0.11
CA MET A 126 35.21 -12.96 -0.22
C MET A 126 36.24 -12.66 -1.30
N GLU A 127 35.92 -11.77 -2.25
CA GLU A 127 36.89 -11.23 -3.19
C GLU A 127 37.98 -10.43 -2.46
N SER A 128 37.61 -9.59 -1.49
CA SER A 128 38.57 -8.81 -0.70
C SER A 128 39.52 -9.68 0.14
N LEU A 129 39.03 -10.78 0.72
CA LEU A 129 39.83 -11.65 1.61
C LEU A 129 40.66 -12.70 0.86
N ILE A 130 40.08 -13.32 -0.17
CA ILE A 130 40.63 -14.53 -0.82
C ILE A 130 41.03 -14.25 -2.28
N GLY A 131 40.63 -13.11 -2.86
CA GLY A 131 40.93 -12.74 -4.25
C GLY A 131 40.06 -13.44 -5.30
N PHE A 132 39.10 -14.29 -4.89
CA PHE A 132 38.24 -15.07 -5.78
C PHE A 132 36.76 -14.87 -5.44
N GLY A 133 36.15 -13.79 -5.95
CA GLY A 133 34.73 -13.47 -5.72
C GLY A 133 33.76 -14.56 -6.19
N ALA A 134 34.08 -15.28 -7.28
CA ALA A 134 33.22 -16.34 -7.82
C ALA A 134 33.10 -17.56 -6.87
N LEU A 135 34.18 -17.94 -6.18
CA LEU A 135 34.14 -19.01 -5.17
C LEU A 135 33.34 -18.57 -3.94
N GLY A 136 33.46 -17.30 -3.54
CA GLY A 136 32.67 -16.69 -2.48
C GLY A 136 31.17 -16.76 -2.76
N GLY A 137 30.75 -16.42 -3.97
CA GLY A 137 29.36 -16.51 -4.41
C GLY A 137 28.79 -17.93 -4.33
N ILE A 138 29.54 -18.95 -4.77
CA ILE A 138 29.09 -20.35 -4.69
C ILE A 138 28.92 -20.79 -3.22
N PHE A 139 29.88 -20.46 -2.36
CA PHE A 139 29.83 -20.80 -0.93
C PHE A 139 28.66 -20.12 -0.22
N LEU A 140 28.46 -18.82 -0.47
CA LEU A 140 27.34 -18.07 0.11
C LEU A 140 25.98 -18.51 -0.41
N GLY A 141 25.88 -18.78 -1.71
CA GLY A 141 24.65 -19.30 -2.33
C GLY A 141 24.26 -20.65 -1.74
N ALA A 142 25.22 -21.57 -1.60
CA ALA A 142 25.00 -22.86 -0.94
C ALA A 142 24.63 -22.69 0.54
N GLY A 143 25.31 -21.78 1.26
CA GLY A 143 25.00 -21.44 2.64
C GLY A 143 23.57 -20.96 2.83
N ILE A 144 23.11 -20.02 2.00
CA ILE A 144 21.75 -19.47 2.01
C ILE A 144 20.69 -20.58 1.83
N LEU A 145 20.96 -21.59 0.99
CA LEU A 145 20.06 -22.73 0.81
C LEU A 145 19.93 -23.58 2.08
N VAL A 146 21.02 -23.77 2.83
CA VAL A 146 21.02 -24.52 4.09
C VAL A 146 20.26 -23.76 5.18
N VAL A 147 20.49 -22.45 5.32
CA VAL A 147 19.83 -21.62 6.34
C VAL A 147 18.42 -21.16 5.93
N ARG A 148 17.96 -21.52 4.73
CA ARG A 148 16.63 -21.15 4.23
C ARG A 148 15.51 -21.50 5.21
N LYS A 149 15.47 -22.74 5.69
CA LYS A 149 14.43 -23.22 6.61
C LYS A 149 14.40 -22.45 7.94
N PRO A 150 15.53 -22.28 8.66
CA PRO A 150 15.52 -21.53 9.92
C PRO A 150 15.21 -20.04 9.73
N ILE A 151 15.68 -19.40 8.65
CA ILE A 151 15.40 -17.98 8.40
C ILE A 151 13.90 -17.75 8.13
N ILE A 152 13.28 -18.60 7.30
CA ILE A 152 11.84 -18.53 7.02
C ILE A 152 11.02 -18.68 8.31
N SER A 153 11.39 -19.62 9.19
CA SER A 153 10.70 -19.80 10.49
C SER A 153 10.83 -18.57 11.40
N SER A 154 12.00 -17.92 11.42
CA SER A 154 12.20 -16.69 12.19
C SER A 154 11.41 -15.51 11.61
N LEU A 155 11.37 -15.39 10.29
CA LEU A 155 10.56 -14.39 9.60
C LEU A 155 9.05 -14.60 9.83
N ASP A 156 8.59 -15.85 9.88
CA ASP A 156 7.20 -16.17 10.21
C ASP A 156 6.81 -15.67 11.60
N ARG A 157 7.66 -15.92 12.62
CA ARG A 157 7.41 -15.41 13.98
C ARG A 157 7.38 -13.90 14.05
N PHE A 158 8.31 -13.24 13.36
CA PHE A 158 8.36 -11.79 13.31
C PHE A 158 7.15 -11.21 12.58
N SER A 159 6.74 -11.81 11.46
CA SER A 159 5.58 -11.38 10.71
C SER A 159 4.29 -11.56 11.51
N ASN A 160 4.16 -12.64 12.31
CA ASN A 160 3.04 -12.85 13.24
C ASN A 160 2.95 -11.79 14.33
N LYS A 161 4.08 -11.14 14.66
CA LYS A 161 4.12 -10.06 15.64
C LYS A 161 3.76 -8.70 15.06
N ILE A 162 4.17 -8.41 13.82
CA ILE A 162 3.92 -7.11 13.17
C ILE A 162 2.54 -7.05 12.51
N ILE A 163 2.11 -8.18 11.95
CA ILE A 163 0.81 -8.33 11.33
C ILE A 163 0.10 -9.45 12.10
N PRO A 164 -0.54 -9.16 13.25
CA PRO A 164 -1.38 -10.14 13.94
C PRO A 164 -2.62 -10.32 13.08
N THR A 165 -2.78 -11.50 12.48
CA THR A 165 -4.00 -11.85 11.75
C THR A 165 -5.15 -11.81 12.75
N ALA A 166 -6.25 -11.11 12.45
CA ALA A 166 -7.51 -11.34 13.14
C ALA A 166 -8.14 -12.69 12.74
N LEU A 167 -7.74 -13.27 11.58
CA LEU A 167 -8.35 -14.48 11.02
C LEU A 167 -7.42 -15.25 10.05
N ASP A 168 -7.10 -16.51 10.35
CA ASP A 168 -6.24 -17.40 9.53
C ASP A 168 -6.92 -17.86 8.20
N ASP A 169 -6.15 -18.36 7.24
CA ASP A 169 -6.63 -18.91 5.95
C ASP A 169 -7.75 -19.94 6.16
N VAL A 170 -7.56 -20.78 7.16
CA VAL A 170 -8.42 -21.90 7.54
C VAL A 170 -9.70 -21.37 8.20
N GLU A 171 -9.59 -20.36 9.07
CA GLU A 171 -10.71 -19.71 9.73
C GLU A 171 -11.57 -18.89 8.75
N ASN A 172 -10.96 -18.28 7.72
CA ASN A 172 -11.69 -17.63 6.62
C ASN A 172 -12.50 -18.64 5.81
N ALA A 173 -11.94 -19.81 5.49
CA ALA A 173 -12.65 -20.86 4.77
C ALA A 173 -13.86 -21.36 5.56
N TYR A 174 -13.72 -21.46 6.89
CA TYR A 174 -14.83 -21.77 7.79
C TYR A 174 -15.92 -20.68 7.77
N LEU A 175 -15.56 -19.41 7.93
CA LEU A 175 -16.52 -18.31 7.89
C LEU A 175 -17.22 -18.16 6.53
N GLN A 176 -16.54 -18.49 5.43
CA GLN A 176 -17.17 -18.54 4.12
C GLN A 176 -18.26 -19.62 4.06
N ALA A 177 -17.98 -20.82 4.58
CA ALA A 177 -18.97 -21.89 4.70
C ALA A 177 -20.13 -21.50 5.63
N TYR A 178 -19.84 -20.83 6.75
CA TYR A 178 -20.84 -20.28 7.67
C TYR A 178 -21.76 -19.26 6.99
N SER A 179 -21.20 -18.27 6.30
CA SER A 179 -21.96 -17.26 5.57
C SER A 179 -22.83 -17.86 4.45
N ALA A 180 -22.34 -18.89 3.75
CA ALA A 180 -23.09 -19.57 2.69
C ALA A 180 -24.24 -20.43 3.25
N SER A 181 -24.04 -21.00 4.44
CA SER A 181 -25.05 -21.82 5.13
C SER A 181 -26.14 -20.97 5.79
N GLY A 182 -25.89 -19.69 6.08
CA GLY A 182 -26.86 -18.75 6.66
C GLY A 182 -27.41 -17.72 5.68
N ALA A 183 -27.37 -18.00 4.37
CA ALA A 183 -27.77 -17.06 3.33
C ALA A 183 -29.25 -16.61 3.43
N ASP A 184 -30.11 -17.43 4.03
CA ASP A 184 -31.52 -17.15 4.32
C ASP A 184 -31.75 -16.55 5.73
N GLY A 185 -30.67 -16.33 6.49
CA GLY A 185 -30.69 -15.75 7.83
C GLY A 185 -31.01 -16.74 8.96
N VAL A 186 -31.14 -18.04 8.69
CA VAL A 186 -31.43 -19.07 9.71
C VAL A 186 -30.55 -20.29 9.51
N ILE A 187 -29.68 -20.59 10.49
CA ILE A 187 -28.90 -21.82 10.48
C ILE A 187 -29.75 -22.99 10.99
N THR A 188 -30.08 -23.93 10.12
CA THR A 188 -30.80 -25.16 10.45
C THR A 188 -29.89 -26.19 11.15
N GLU A 189 -30.49 -27.20 11.79
CA GLU A 189 -29.76 -28.31 12.41
C GLU A 189 -28.90 -29.08 11.38
N ALA A 190 -29.39 -29.21 10.14
CA ALA A 190 -28.64 -29.86 9.07
C ALA A 190 -27.38 -29.07 8.69
N GLU A 191 -27.49 -27.75 8.57
CA GLU A 191 -26.37 -26.85 8.30
C GLU A 191 -25.39 -26.79 9.46
N ARG A 192 -25.86 -26.77 10.71
CA ARG A 192 -25.00 -26.86 11.90
C ARG A 192 -24.10 -28.10 11.87
N ARG A 193 -24.63 -29.26 11.48
CA ARG A 193 -23.80 -30.48 11.33
C ARG A 193 -22.76 -30.36 10.22
N ILE A 194 -23.11 -29.72 9.11
CA ILE A 194 -22.17 -29.49 7.99
C ILE A 194 -21.05 -28.54 8.44
N LEU A 195 -21.38 -27.49 9.18
CA LEU A 195 -20.41 -26.54 9.73
C LEU A 195 -19.47 -27.22 10.72
N LEU A 196 -19.97 -28.02 11.65
CA LEU A 196 -19.13 -28.79 12.57
C LEU A 196 -18.18 -29.74 11.84
N ALA A 197 -18.68 -30.47 10.84
CA ALA A 197 -17.84 -31.32 10.00
C ALA A 197 -16.78 -30.53 9.20
N THR A 198 -17.10 -29.29 8.80
CA THR A 198 -16.17 -28.38 8.13
C THR A 198 -15.09 -27.88 9.09
N ALA A 199 -15.46 -27.52 10.33
CA ALA A 199 -14.50 -27.17 11.38
C ALA A 199 -13.52 -28.32 11.67
N ASP A 200 -14.04 -29.54 11.80
CA ASP A 200 -13.22 -30.74 12.01
C ASP A 200 -12.27 -31.01 10.84
N ALA A 201 -12.76 -30.91 9.60
CA ALA A 201 -11.94 -31.08 8.40
C ALA A 201 -10.84 -30.02 8.27
N LEU A 202 -11.09 -28.82 8.80
CA LEU A 202 -10.16 -27.70 8.84
C LEU A 202 -9.31 -27.67 10.12
N ASN A 203 -9.49 -28.63 11.05
CA ASN A 203 -8.78 -28.68 12.33
C ASN A 203 -8.98 -27.41 13.19
N ILE A 204 -10.19 -26.84 13.14
CA ILE A 204 -10.63 -25.73 13.99
C ILE A 204 -11.44 -26.33 15.15
N SER A 205 -11.07 -26.02 16.40
CA SER A 205 -11.85 -26.46 17.57
C SER A 205 -13.25 -25.86 17.57
N HIS A 206 -14.25 -26.58 18.06
CA HIS A 206 -15.63 -26.08 18.15
C HIS A 206 -15.77 -24.79 18.98
N GLU A 207 -14.96 -24.61 20.03
CA GLU A 207 -14.93 -23.37 20.82
C GLU A 207 -14.50 -22.18 19.97
N ARG A 208 -13.38 -22.35 19.23
CA ARG A 208 -12.91 -21.34 18.27
C ARG A 208 -13.93 -21.07 17.17
N ALA A 209 -14.56 -22.10 16.63
CA ALA A 209 -15.61 -21.96 15.62
C ALA A 209 -16.79 -21.13 16.15
N ALA A 210 -17.21 -21.34 17.40
CA ALA A 210 -18.26 -20.55 18.04
C ALA A 210 -17.84 -19.09 18.28
N GLU A 211 -16.60 -18.82 18.69
CA GLU A 211 -16.06 -17.45 18.81
C GLU A 211 -16.06 -16.72 17.45
N LEU A 212 -15.68 -17.43 16.39
CA LEU A 212 -15.67 -16.90 15.03
C LEU A 212 -17.09 -16.54 14.56
N GLU A 213 -18.08 -17.38 14.88
CA GLU A 213 -19.49 -17.14 14.58
C GLU A 213 -20.08 -15.98 15.39
N ASP A 214 -19.74 -15.89 16.67
CA ASP A 214 -20.22 -14.81 17.58
C ASP A 214 -19.68 -13.43 17.16
N GLY A 215 -18.43 -13.39 16.68
CA GLY A 215 -17.84 -12.18 16.12
C GLY A 215 -18.32 -11.84 14.69
N PHE A 216 -19.06 -12.73 14.04
CA PHE A 216 -19.50 -12.59 12.66
C PHE A 216 -21.03 -12.40 12.60
N ASP A 217 -21.48 -11.16 12.86
CA ASP A 217 -22.89 -10.79 12.64
C ASP A 217 -23.16 -10.65 11.12
N PRO A 218 -24.02 -11.48 10.51
CA PRO A 218 -24.34 -11.39 9.09
C PRO A 218 -25.04 -10.07 8.69
N LYS A 219 -25.38 -9.19 9.64
CA LYS A 219 -25.95 -7.86 9.37
C LYS A 219 -24.94 -6.71 9.21
N VAL A 220 -23.63 -6.96 9.25
CA VAL A 220 -22.60 -5.89 9.14
C VAL A 220 -21.68 -6.08 7.92
N ALA A 221 -22.26 -6.49 6.78
CA ALA A 221 -21.60 -6.34 5.48
C ALA A 221 -21.87 -4.97 4.83
N ASP A 222 -22.50 -4.03 5.55
CA ASP A 222 -22.73 -2.65 5.09
C ASP A 222 -22.69 -1.62 6.24
N ASN A 223 -21.73 -1.76 7.16
CA ASN A 223 -21.44 -0.68 8.11
C ASN A 223 -19.99 -0.75 8.62
N THR A 224 -19.03 -0.61 7.70
CA THR A 224 -17.81 0.14 8.07
C THR A 224 -18.28 1.51 8.59
N PRO A 225 -17.72 2.06 9.69
CA PRO A 225 -17.88 3.48 9.95
C PRO A 225 -17.21 4.20 8.78
N GLN A 226 -18.00 4.50 7.74
CA GLN A 226 -17.73 5.64 6.90
C GLN A 226 -17.64 6.79 7.89
N VAL A 227 -16.46 7.38 8.00
CA VAL A 227 -16.39 8.79 8.32
C VAL A 227 -17.35 9.41 7.31
N ALA A 228 -18.54 9.78 7.78
CA ALA A 228 -19.50 10.54 7.00
C ALA A 228 -18.78 11.85 6.68
N THR A 229 -18.02 11.86 5.58
CA THR A 229 -17.81 13.08 4.83
C THR A 229 -19.21 13.54 4.51
N GLU A 230 -19.65 14.58 5.22
CA GLU A 230 -20.87 15.29 4.86
C GLU A 230 -20.82 15.51 3.34
N PRO A 231 -21.90 15.15 2.62
CA PRO A 231 -21.87 15.20 1.17
C PRO A 231 -21.48 16.62 0.75
N THR A 232 -20.51 16.72 -0.16
CA THR A 232 -19.92 18.02 -0.51
C THR A 232 -20.66 18.58 -1.71
N THR A 233 -21.03 19.87 -1.67
CA THR A 233 -21.75 20.51 -2.77
C THR A 233 -20.86 20.59 -4.02
N VAL A 234 -21.29 19.93 -5.10
CA VAL A 234 -20.59 19.88 -6.40
C VAL A 234 -20.94 21.11 -7.24
N GLN A 235 -22.23 21.48 -7.28
CA GLN A 235 -22.72 22.65 -8.04
C GLN A 235 -23.94 23.26 -7.35
N GLN A 236 -24.06 24.59 -7.37
CA GLN A 236 -25.22 25.33 -6.88
C GLN A 236 -25.69 26.34 -7.95
N TRP A 237 -26.99 26.42 -8.22
CA TRP A 237 -27.57 27.33 -9.21
C TRP A 237 -28.94 27.87 -8.75
N THR A 238 -29.40 28.96 -9.37
CA THR A 238 -30.74 29.54 -9.15
C THR A 238 -31.51 29.48 -10.46
N ASP A 239 -32.75 28.98 -10.42
CA ASP A 239 -33.61 28.88 -11.60
C ASP A 239 -34.32 30.21 -11.94
N GLU A 240 -34.99 30.26 -13.10
CA GLU A 240 -35.73 31.44 -13.57
C GLU A 240 -36.94 31.81 -12.68
N ALA A 241 -37.41 30.88 -11.84
CA ALA A 241 -38.47 31.11 -10.86
C ALA A 241 -37.93 31.60 -9.51
N GLY A 242 -36.60 31.71 -9.35
CA GLY A 242 -35.92 32.22 -8.15
C GLY A 242 -35.62 31.16 -7.08
N HIS A 243 -35.79 29.87 -7.36
CA HIS A 243 -35.43 28.80 -6.43
C HIS A 243 -33.95 28.47 -6.53
N THR A 244 -33.31 28.21 -5.39
CA THR A 244 -31.88 27.87 -5.33
C THR A 244 -31.71 26.38 -5.10
N TRP A 245 -30.83 25.77 -5.89
CA TRP A 245 -30.62 24.32 -6.00
C TRP A 245 -29.15 23.99 -5.78
N ARG A 246 -28.85 22.84 -5.18
CA ARG A 246 -27.50 22.29 -5.07
C ARG A 246 -27.48 20.79 -5.43
N SER A 247 -26.45 20.38 -6.14
CA SER A 247 -26.14 18.98 -6.42
C SER A 247 -24.96 18.55 -5.56
N MET A 248 -25.05 17.36 -5.00
CA MET A 248 -24.04 16.77 -4.12
C MET A 248 -23.24 15.68 -4.85
N ASP A 249 -22.09 15.31 -4.31
CA ASP A 249 -21.19 14.30 -4.89
C ASP A 249 -21.72 12.87 -4.81
N ASP A 250 -22.70 12.62 -3.94
CA ASP A 250 -23.49 11.40 -3.87
C ASP A 250 -24.61 11.31 -4.93
N GLY A 251 -24.76 12.35 -5.77
CA GLY A 251 -25.78 12.42 -6.83
C GLY A 251 -27.15 12.92 -6.35
N THR A 252 -27.30 13.29 -5.08
CA THR A 252 -28.53 13.90 -4.57
C THR A 252 -28.64 15.36 -5.00
N ILE A 253 -29.88 15.79 -5.28
CA ILE A 253 -30.21 17.19 -5.57
C ILE A 253 -31.05 17.71 -4.40
N MET A 254 -30.66 18.85 -3.86
CA MET A 254 -31.42 19.55 -2.83
C MET A 254 -31.82 20.94 -3.31
N TRP A 255 -32.95 21.44 -2.82
CA TRP A 255 -33.43 22.80 -3.07
C TRP A 255 -33.63 23.56 -1.77
N TRP A 256 -33.48 24.87 -1.83
CA TRP A 256 -33.58 25.78 -0.69
C TRP A 256 -35.00 26.29 -0.51
N ASN A 257 -35.61 26.01 0.65
CA ASN A 257 -36.97 26.44 0.95
C ASN A 257 -37.08 27.79 1.69
N GLY A 258 -35.95 28.45 1.97
CA GLY A 258 -35.88 29.70 2.75
C GLY A 258 -35.31 29.53 4.16
N THR A 259 -35.38 28.34 4.74
CA THR A 259 -34.85 28.04 6.09
C THR A 259 -33.95 26.81 6.14
N ASP A 260 -34.15 25.83 5.26
CA ASP A 260 -33.34 24.60 5.21
C ASP A 260 -33.27 24.00 3.79
N TRP A 261 -32.31 23.10 3.57
CA TRP A 261 -32.18 22.35 2.32
C TRP A 261 -33.06 21.10 2.34
N GLN A 262 -33.87 20.93 1.31
CA GLN A 262 -34.75 19.77 1.15
C GLN A 262 -34.31 18.92 -0.03
N GLN A 263 -34.19 17.60 0.18
CA GLN A 263 -33.90 16.65 -0.88
C GLN A 263 -35.12 16.51 -1.81
N VAL A 264 -34.86 16.46 -3.12
CA VAL A 264 -35.88 16.18 -4.15
C VAL A 264 -35.93 14.70 -4.49
#